data_AF-A0A7V5F169-F1
#
_entry.id   AF-A0A7V5F169-F1
#
_cell.length_a   1.000
_cell.length_b   1.000
_cell.length_c   1.000
_cell.angle_alpha   90.00
_cell.angle_beta   90.00
_cell.angle_gamma   90.00
#
_symmetry.space_group_name_H-M   'P 1'
#
loop_
_entity.id
_entity.type
_entity.pdbx_description
1 polymer ?
#
loop_
_entity_poly.entity_id
_entity_poly.type
_entity_poly.pdbx_seq_one_letter_code
_entity_poly.pdbx_strand_id
1 'polypeptide(L)'
;MVNPLQKAEELQELLEIVLDALPMASKPKSVITNVLEKTQDIKSALETIHHNIVPLDVDDEVKCLSKNFEFWNRLPGGVIKQRTETHDELISHSKTLKALYAAGIDILDITKFGEDDFELAKKIGDKFSEIYNIWQLFKLALYHKKEEVNTQVKHAKAAEYFFGLMKRYDVVSDYEPSFLVQRTSEWIEKELQDIQKLKSHSNPMRIEFDKLHSDYDGLLQGHWLNAFVYQIISDHLTRNDFNHEIYTLVNYRAPSEIFRSKGDFDIIGMVGRKILMVECRSGVLRDNNRDFDNITEKTRGLKSVFDMTRANFYDYTFLLVYNPFLNRPWNVSERFENTGIIPVKPDAVRKTVIDLFRK
;
A
#
# COMPACT_ATOMS: atom_id res chain seq x y z
N MET A 1 -13.45 19.27 -18.74
CA MET A 1 -14.89 18.91 -18.75
C MET A 1 -15.59 19.95 -17.88
N VAL A 2 -16.84 20.28 -18.18
CA VAL A 2 -17.53 21.41 -17.53
C VAL A 2 -18.15 20.96 -16.21
N ASN A 3 -17.95 21.71 -15.11
CA ASN A 3 -18.55 21.42 -13.81
C ASN A 3 -20.08 21.59 -13.89
N PRO A 4 -20.89 20.52 -13.67
CA PRO A 4 -22.34 20.61 -13.76
C PRO A 4 -22.96 21.50 -12.68
N LEU A 5 -22.34 21.63 -11.51
CA LEU A 5 -22.75 22.54 -10.44
C LEU A 5 -22.63 23.99 -10.92
N GLN A 6 -21.46 24.35 -11.47
CA GLN A 6 -21.18 25.67 -12.02
C GLN A 6 -22.12 26.03 -13.18
N LYS A 7 -22.52 25.06 -14.02
CA LYS A 7 -23.48 25.32 -15.10
C LYS A 7 -24.91 25.53 -14.60
N ALA A 8 -25.30 24.83 -13.53
CA ALA A 8 -26.58 25.08 -12.90
C ALA A 8 -26.61 26.48 -12.28
N GLU A 9 -25.52 26.92 -11.66
CA GLU A 9 -25.36 28.29 -11.13
C GLU A 9 -25.42 29.35 -12.23
N GLU A 10 -24.63 29.20 -13.30
CA GLU A 10 -24.64 30.12 -14.44
C GLU A 10 -26.05 30.21 -15.08
N LEU A 11 -26.75 29.07 -15.23
CA LEU A 11 -28.11 29.06 -15.77
C LEU A 11 -29.09 29.77 -14.83
N GLN A 12 -28.98 29.55 -13.52
CA GLN A 12 -29.81 30.22 -12.53
C GLN A 12 -29.65 31.74 -12.61
N GLU A 13 -28.40 32.23 -12.61
CA GLU A 13 -28.09 33.66 -12.73
C GLU A 13 -28.65 34.26 -14.04
N LEU A 14 -28.49 33.56 -15.17
CA LEU A 14 -29.03 34.01 -16.45
C LEU A 14 -30.56 34.11 -16.44
N LEU A 15 -31.25 33.15 -15.82
CA LEU A 15 -32.71 33.15 -15.72
C LEU A 15 -33.22 34.27 -14.80
N GLU A 16 -32.53 34.52 -13.69
CA GLU A 16 -32.81 35.64 -12.78
C GLU A 16 -32.66 37.00 -13.51
N ILE A 17 -31.56 37.19 -14.24
CA ILE A 17 -31.32 38.39 -15.07
C ILE A 17 -32.46 38.58 -16.09
N VAL A 18 -32.89 37.52 -16.77
CA VAL A 18 -33.97 37.61 -17.76
C VAL A 18 -35.29 38.02 -17.11
N LEU A 19 -35.61 37.50 -15.92
CA LEU A 19 -36.83 37.84 -15.18
C LEU A 19 -36.86 39.29 -14.68
N ASP A 20 -35.70 39.84 -14.32
CA ASP A 20 -35.56 41.19 -13.77
C ASP A 20 -35.40 42.28 -14.85
N ALA A 21 -34.67 41.98 -15.93
CA ALA A 21 -34.27 42.99 -16.92
C ALA A 21 -35.28 43.19 -18.05
N LEU A 22 -36.13 42.19 -18.35
CA LEU A 22 -36.99 42.22 -19.53
C LEU A 22 -38.47 42.39 -19.19
N PRO A 23 -39.16 43.42 -19.73
CA PRO A 23 -40.61 43.50 -19.64
C PRO A 23 -41.24 42.39 -20.48
N MET A 24 -41.90 41.45 -19.80
CA MET A 24 -42.46 40.25 -20.41
C MET A 24 -43.96 40.10 -20.13
N ALA A 25 -44.69 39.53 -21.08
CA ALA A 25 -46.07 39.12 -20.87
C ALA A 25 -46.17 38.01 -19.81
N SER A 26 -47.32 37.90 -19.14
CA SER A 26 -47.54 37.00 -18.01
C SER A 26 -47.22 35.53 -18.31
N LYS A 27 -47.61 35.05 -19.49
CA LYS A 27 -47.41 33.64 -19.90
C LYS A 27 -45.93 33.30 -20.13
N PRO A 28 -45.14 34.01 -20.95
CA PRO A 28 -43.69 33.82 -21.02
C PRO A 28 -42.97 33.93 -19.68
N LYS A 29 -43.35 34.91 -18.85
CA LYS A 29 -42.78 35.08 -17.51
C LYS A 29 -42.98 33.84 -16.64
N SER A 30 -44.19 33.28 -16.62
CA SER A 30 -44.49 32.05 -15.86
C SER A 30 -43.69 30.83 -16.33
N VAL A 31 -43.36 30.74 -17.63
CA VAL A 31 -42.54 29.65 -18.16
C VAL A 31 -41.10 29.77 -17.64
N ILE A 32 -40.53 30.96 -17.69
CA ILE A 32 -39.15 31.21 -17.23
C ILE A 32 -39.04 30.99 -15.71
N THR A 33 -40.03 31.44 -14.93
CA THR A 33 -40.08 31.17 -13.48
C THR A 33 -40.08 29.67 -13.18
N ASN A 34 -40.86 28.86 -13.92
CA ASN A 34 -40.87 27.40 -13.73
C ASN A 34 -39.50 26.76 -14.07
N VAL A 35 -38.81 27.26 -15.10
CA VAL A 35 -37.46 26.79 -15.44
C VAL A 35 -36.45 27.18 -14.35
N LEU A 36 -36.58 28.36 -13.74
CA LEU A 36 -35.76 28.79 -12.62
C LEU A 36 -35.95 27.87 -11.40
N GLU A 37 -37.19 27.59 -11.00
CA GLU A 37 -37.52 26.66 -9.90
C GLU A 37 -36.90 25.28 -10.13
N LYS A 38 -37.07 24.72 -11.35
CA LYS A 38 -36.45 23.43 -11.70
C LYS A 38 -34.92 23.48 -11.69
N THR A 39 -34.33 24.61 -12.07
CA THR A 39 -32.88 24.78 -12.03
C THR A 39 -32.38 24.81 -10.58
N GLN A 40 -33.13 25.42 -9.66
CA GLN A 40 -32.84 25.38 -8.22
C GLN A 40 -32.98 23.98 -7.63
N ASP A 41 -34.00 23.22 -8.03
CA ASP A 41 -34.15 21.81 -7.63
C ASP A 41 -32.98 20.96 -8.12
N ILE A 42 -32.57 21.15 -9.39
CA ILE A 42 -31.40 20.48 -9.97
C ILE A 42 -30.13 20.88 -9.23
N LYS A 43 -29.92 22.18 -8.97
CA LYS A 43 -28.76 22.67 -8.22
C LYS A 43 -28.70 22.02 -6.84
N SER A 44 -29.81 22.02 -6.09
CA SER A 44 -29.89 21.40 -4.76
C SER A 44 -29.59 19.89 -4.79
N ALA A 45 -30.07 19.19 -5.81
CA ALA A 45 -29.76 17.78 -6.01
C ALA A 45 -28.27 17.56 -6.33
N LEU A 46 -27.69 18.41 -7.19
CA LEU A 46 -26.26 18.37 -7.52
C LEU A 46 -25.40 18.72 -6.30
N GLU A 47 -25.79 19.67 -5.46
CA GLU A 47 -25.11 19.97 -4.18
C GLU A 47 -25.19 18.78 -3.24
N THR A 48 -26.35 18.12 -3.14
CA THR A 48 -26.50 16.90 -2.34
C THR A 48 -25.58 15.79 -2.84
N ILE A 49 -25.49 15.61 -4.16
CA ILE A 49 -24.55 14.67 -4.78
C ILE A 49 -23.11 15.09 -4.48
N HIS A 50 -22.76 16.36 -4.69
CA HIS A 50 -21.43 16.93 -4.47
C HIS A 50 -20.93 16.65 -3.04
N HIS A 51 -21.76 16.94 -2.03
CA HIS A 51 -21.38 16.86 -0.62
C HIS A 51 -21.49 15.45 -0.03
N ASN A 52 -22.50 14.66 -0.44
CA ASN A 52 -22.82 13.40 0.23
C ASN A 52 -22.47 12.15 -0.58
N ILE A 53 -22.23 12.28 -1.90
CA ILE A 53 -22.04 11.13 -2.79
C ILE A 53 -20.69 11.20 -3.50
N VAL A 54 -20.48 12.22 -4.34
CA VAL A 54 -19.25 12.40 -5.11
C VAL A 54 -19.02 13.88 -5.40
N PRO A 55 -17.82 14.43 -5.12
CA PRO A 55 -17.48 15.80 -5.47
C PRO A 55 -17.66 16.03 -6.97
N LEU A 56 -18.55 16.96 -7.33
CA LEU A 56 -18.79 17.39 -8.71
C LEU A 56 -17.79 18.43 -9.19
N ASP A 57 -16.94 18.94 -8.28
CA ASP A 57 -15.94 19.93 -8.63
C ASP A 57 -14.82 19.28 -9.45
N VAL A 58 -14.66 19.81 -10.66
CA VAL A 58 -13.44 19.65 -11.46
C VAL A 58 -12.42 20.66 -10.95
N ASP A 59 -12.19 20.67 -9.64
CA ASP A 59 -11.17 21.53 -9.03
C ASP A 59 -9.80 21.08 -9.54
N ASP A 60 -8.93 22.06 -9.76
CA ASP A 60 -7.56 21.99 -10.26
C ASP A 60 -6.88 20.67 -9.81
N GLU A 61 -7.02 19.60 -10.61
CA GLU A 61 -6.74 18.22 -10.16
C GLU A 61 -5.31 18.06 -9.64
N VAL A 62 -4.44 18.96 -10.13
CA VAL A 62 -3.03 19.13 -9.82
C VAL A 62 -2.75 19.49 -8.35
N LYS A 63 -3.69 20.09 -7.62
CA LYS A 63 -3.47 20.48 -6.20
C LYS A 63 -4.16 19.57 -5.18
N CYS A 64 -5.14 18.78 -5.59
CA CYS A 64 -5.93 17.96 -4.67
C CYS A 64 -5.14 16.75 -4.13
N LEU A 65 -4.41 16.03 -4.99
CA LEU A 65 -3.66 14.84 -4.55
C LEU A 65 -2.47 15.24 -3.66
N SER A 66 -1.69 16.25 -4.05
CA SER A 66 -0.58 16.74 -3.24
C SER A 66 -1.00 17.21 -1.84
N LYS A 67 -2.13 17.91 -1.70
CA LYS A 67 -2.67 18.30 -0.37
C LYS A 67 -3.01 17.09 0.49
N ASN A 68 -3.57 16.05 -0.12
CA ASN A 68 -3.92 14.83 0.57
C ASN A 68 -2.68 14.01 0.95
N PHE A 69 -1.64 14.00 0.10
CA PHE A 69 -0.34 13.43 0.46
C PHE A 69 0.36 14.21 1.59
N GLU A 70 0.24 15.55 1.61
CA GLU A 70 0.71 16.36 2.74
C GLU A 70 -0.02 16.01 4.04
N PHE A 71 -1.35 15.81 3.99
CA PHE A 71 -2.13 15.34 5.13
C PHE A 71 -1.64 13.96 5.60
N TRP A 72 -1.53 13.00 4.69
CA TRP A 72 -1.02 11.66 4.95
C TRP A 72 0.36 11.70 5.63
N ASN A 73 1.28 12.53 5.15
CA ASN A 73 2.63 12.65 5.72
C ASN A 73 2.67 13.22 7.14
N ARG A 74 1.66 14.01 7.55
CA ARG A 74 1.56 14.55 8.92
C ARG A 74 1.08 13.51 9.93
N LEU A 75 0.47 12.41 9.47
CA LEU A 75 -0.02 11.36 10.36
C LEU A 75 1.17 10.55 10.94
N PRO A 76 1.10 10.14 12.22
CA PRO A 76 2.09 9.24 12.79
C PRO A 76 2.06 7.87 12.11
N GLY A 77 3.13 7.09 12.23
CA GLY A 77 3.13 5.68 11.85
C GLY A 77 2.16 4.88 12.73
N GLY A 78 1.59 3.81 12.17
CA GLY A 78 0.65 2.92 12.86
C GLY A 78 -0.62 2.61 12.06
N VAL A 79 -1.57 1.98 12.73
CA VAL A 79 -2.83 1.52 12.13
C VAL A 79 -3.93 2.56 12.34
N ILE A 80 -4.46 3.08 11.24
CA ILE A 80 -5.62 3.98 11.20
C ILE A 80 -6.88 3.12 11.03
N LYS A 81 -7.65 2.96 12.11
CA LYS A 81 -8.82 2.07 12.14
C LYS A 81 -10.09 2.77 11.66
N GLN A 82 -11.00 2.02 11.04
CA GLN A 82 -12.34 2.49 10.69
C GLN A 82 -13.06 3.12 11.90
N ARG A 83 -13.89 4.14 11.64
CA ARG A 83 -14.66 4.89 12.65
C ARG A 83 -13.81 5.74 13.59
N THR A 84 -12.60 6.07 13.19
CA THR A 84 -11.81 7.13 13.81
C THR A 84 -11.92 8.39 12.95
N GLU A 85 -11.84 9.56 13.57
CA GLU A 85 -11.89 10.85 12.86
C GLU A 85 -10.85 10.91 11.74
N THR A 86 -9.62 10.50 12.02
CA THR A 86 -8.53 10.42 11.04
C THR A 86 -8.86 9.53 9.85
N HIS A 87 -9.51 8.39 10.07
CA HIS A 87 -9.92 7.50 8.99
C HIS A 87 -10.95 8.15 8.07
N ASP A 88 -11.97 8.77 8.67
CA ASP A 88 -13.07 9.38 7.94
C ASP A 88 -12.60 10.63 7.18
N GLU A 89 -11.68 11.41 7.77
CA GLU A 89 -10.97 12.51 7.08
C GLU A 89 -10.10 12.00 5.91
N LEU A 90 -9.41 10.87 6.08
CA LEU A 90 -8.56 10.33 5.02
C LEU A 90 -9.39 9.88 3.82
N ILE A 91 -10.52 9.21 4.06
CA ILE A 91 -11.45 8.84 2.99
C ILE A 91 -12.06 10.11 2.37
N SER A 92 -12.45 11.11 3.17
CA SER A 92 -13.07 12.33 2.64
C SER A 92 -12.12 13.22 1.83
N HIS A 93 -10.80 13.08 1.97
CA HIS A 93 -9.83 13.82 1.15
C HIS A 93 -9.28 13.01 -0.03
N SER A 94 -9.26 11.68 0.06
CA SER A 94 -8.68 10.81 -0.97
C SER A 94 -9.56 10.62 -2.19
N LYS A 95 -9.00 10.77 -3.40
CA LYS A 95 -9.73 10.39 -4.63
C LYS A 95 -9.80 8.87 -4.79
N THR A 96 -8.70 8.18 -4.49
CA THR A 96 -8.53 6.74 -4.62
C THR A 96 -9.43 6.00 -3.64
N LEU A 97 -9.39 6.37 -2.35
CA LEU A 97 -10.20 5.68 -1.33
C LEU A 97 -11.70 5.96 -1.53
N LYS A 98 -12.09 7.17 -1.97
CA LYS A 98 -13.47 7.45 -2.37
C LYS A 98 -13.94 6.59 -3.53
N ALA A 99 -13.11 6.40 -4.55
CA ALA A 99 -13.47 5.56 -5.69
C ALA A 99 -13.70 4.11 -5.24
N LEU A 100 -12.83 3.56 -4.38
CA LEU A 100 -13.04 2.24 -3.78
C LEU A 100 -14.35 2.18 -2.99
N TYR A 101 -14.60 3.17 -2.12
CA TYR A 101 -15.82 3.24 -1.31
C TYR A 101 -17.10 3.35 -2.16
N ALA A 102 -17.08 4.16 -3.22
CA ALA A 102 -18.20 4.31 -4.16
C ALA A 102 -18.50 3.03 -4.94
N ALA A 103 -17.50 2.17 -5.14
CA ALA A 103 -17.67 0.83 -5.69
C ALA A 103 -18.17 -0.19 -4.66
N GLY A 104 -18.55 0.24 -3.45
CA GLY A 104 -19.04 -0.63 -2.38
C GLY A 104 -17.93 -1.37 -1.62
N ILE A 105 -16.69 -0.90 -1.68
CA ILE A 105 -15.58 -1.45 -0.89
C ILE A 105 -15.46 -0.69 0.43
N ASP A 106 -15.72 -1.39 1.54
CA ASP A 106 -15.50 -0.86 2.88
C ASP A 106 -14.02 -0.91 3.23
N ILE A 107 -13.43 0.25 3.52
CA ILE A 107 -12.07 0.32 4.07
C ILE A 107 -12.16 0.10 5.59
N LEU A 108 -11.43 -0.91 6.09
CA LEU A 108 -11.46 -1.35 7.48
C LEU A 108 -10.34 -0.73 8.32
N ASP A 109 -9.16 -0.67 7.74
CA ASP A 109 -8.01 0.00 8.33
C ASP A 109 -6.93 0.25 7.28
N ILE A 110 -6.05 1.20 7.56
CA ILE A 110 -4.94 1.58 6.71
C ILE A 110 -3.70 1.66 7.60
N THR A 111 -2.62 0.96 7.24
CA THR A 111 -1.37 1.03 8.01
C THR A 111 -0.41 2.02 7.36
N LYS A 112 0.03 3.04 8.11
CA LYS A 112 1.11 3.94 7.72
C LYS A 112 2.42 3.47 8.33
N PHE A 113 3.44 3.23 7.52
CA PHE A 113 4.78 2.96 8.03
C PHE A 113 5.43 4.21 8.62
N GLY A 114 6.14 4.05 9.73
CA GLY A 114 6.96 5.08 10.37
C GLY A 114 8.40 5.12 9.83
N GLU A 115 9.20 6.06 10.34
CA GLU A 115 10.62 6.18 9.95
C GLU A 115 11.43 4.93 10.32
N ASP A 116 11.18 4.37 11.52
CA ASP A 116 11.85 3.15 11.98
C ASP A 116 11.48 1.93 11.12
N ASP A 117 10.23 1.81 10.69
CA ASP A 117 9.79 0.76 9.76
C ASP A 117 10.57 0.84 8.45
N PHE A 118 10.75 2.04 7.91
CA PHE A 118 11.50 2.25 6.67
C PHE A 118 12.99 1.93 6.84
N GLU A 119 13.61 2.37 7.94
CA GLU A 119 15.02 2.10 8.19
C GLU A 119 15.26 0.59 8.39
N LEU A 120 14.39 -0.10 9.13
CA LEU A 120 14.45 -1.54 9.33
C LEU A 120 14.21 -2.30 8.02
N ALA A 121 13.17 -1.95 7.26
CA ALA A 121 12.85 -2.55 5.97
C ALA A 121 14.01 -2.43 4.97
N LYS A 122 14.69 -1.29 4.95
CA LYS A 122 15.89 -1.08 4.13
C LYS A 122 17.05 -1.99 4.54
N LYS A 123 17.40 -2.03 5.82
CA LYS A 123 18.48 -2.89 6.34
C LYS A 123 18.23 -4.37 6.05
N ILE A 124 16.97 -4.78 6.22
CA ILE A 124 16.47 -6.10 5.84
C ILE A 124 16.64 -6.34 4.34
N GLY A 125 16.19 -5.42 3.49
CA GLY A 125 16.19 -5.57 2.03
C GLY A 125 17.60 -5.68 1.47
N ASP A 126 18.50 -4.83 1.96
CA ASP A 126 19.92 -4.77 1.53
C ASP A 126 20.68 -6.08 1.81
N LYS A 127 20.27 -6.84 2.84
CA LYS A 127 20.93 -8.10 3.24
C LYS A 127 20.03 -9.34 3.18
N PHE A 128 18.88 -9.24 2.52
CA PHE A 128 17.83 -10.26 2.63
C PHE A 128 18.33 -11.67 2.27
N SER A 129 19.10 -11.83 1.19
CA SER A 129 19.64 -13.12 0.76
C SER A 129 20.62 -13.74 1.76
N GLU A 130 21.36 -12.92 2.51
CA GLU A 130 22.31 -13.36 3.53
C GLU A 130 21.59 -13.83 4.80
N ILE A 131 20.54 -13.10 5.20
CA ILE A 131 19.82 -13.34 6.46
C ILE A 131 18.62 -14.27 6.33
N TYR A 132 18.16 -14.55 5.10
CA TYR A 132 16.89 -15.25 4.84
C TYR A 132 16.72 -16.53 5.67
N ASN A 133 17.75 -17.37 5.76
CA ASN A 133 17.65 -18.63 6.51
C ASN A 133 17.45 -18.39 8.00
N ILE A 134 18.20 -17.45 8.59
CA ILE A 134 18.06 -17.11 10.01
C ILE A 134 16.69 -16.50 10.27
N TRP A 135 16.25 -15.59 9.39
CA TRP A 135 14.92 -15.01 9.45
C TRP A 135 13.84 -16.09 9.44
N GLN A 136 13.86 -17.03 8.48
CA GLN A 136 12.84 -18.08 8.41
C GLN A 136 12.80 -18.92 9.69
N LEU A 137 13.97 -19.25 10.26
CA LEU A 137 14.05 -19.96 11.53
C LEU A 137 13.46 -19.13 12.68
N PHE A 138 13.75 -17.82 12.72
CA PHE A 138 13.16 -16.91 13.71
C PHE A 138 11.63 -16.84 13.58
N LYS A 139 11.09 -16.68 12.36
CA LYS A 139 9.64 -16.72 12.11
C LYS A 139 9.00 -18.03 12.58
N LEU A 140 9.65 -19.16 12.33
CA LEU A 140 9.19 -20.48 12.78
C LEU A 140 9.23 -20.58 14.31
N ALA A 141 10.27 -20.06 14.95
CA ALA A 141 10.35 -20.00 16.40
C ALA A 141 9.18 -19.20 16.98
N LEU A 142 8.90 -18.00 16.45
CA LEU A 142 7.76 -17.18 16.87
C LEU A 142 6.42 -17.90 16.67
N TYR A 143 6.21 -18.53 15.51
CA TYR A 143 5.00 -19.29 15.22
C TYR A 143 4.77 -20.43 16.22
N HIS A 144 5.84 -21.10 16.62
CA HIS A 144 5.81 -22.18 17.62
C HIS A 144 5.94 -21.70 19.06
N LYS A 145 5.91 -20.38 19.31
CA LYS A 145 6.10 -19.76 20.64
C LYS A 145 7.38 -20.24 21.32
N LYS A 146 8.46 -20.31 20.56
CA LYS A 146 9.80 -20.64 21.04
C LYS A 146 10.67 -19.38 21.04
N GLU A 147 11.52 -19.30 22.05
CA GLU A 147 12.52 -18.26 22.28
C GLU A 147 13.92 -18.75 21.92
N GLU A 148 13.99 -19.69 20.96
CA GLU A 148 15.26 -20.22 20.47
C GLU A 148 15.23 -20.45 18.95
N VAL A 149 16.36 -20.17 18.29
CA VAL A 149 16.66 -20.54 16.91
C VAL A 149 17.83 -21.52 16.89
N ASN A 150 17.59 -22.71 16.33
CA ASN A 150 18.63 -23.70 16.09
C ASN A 150 19.12 -23.62 14.64
N THR A 151 20.43 -23.49 14.43
CA THR A 151 21.09 -23.32 13.14
C THR A 151 22.51 -23.94 13.18
N GLN A 152 23.41 -23.52 12.28
CA GLN A 152 24.79 -23.99 12.19
C GLN A 152 25.78 -22.82 12.30
N VAL A 153 27.00 -23.10 12.78
CA VAL A 153 28.10 -22.12 12.92
C VAL A 153 28.37 -21.34 11.63
N LYS A 154 28.23 -21.97 10.45
CA LYS A 154 28.38 -21.29 9.15
C LYS A 154 27.43 -20.09 8.96
N HIS A 155 26.35 -20.01 9.72
CA HIS A 155 25.37 -18.92 9.68
C HIS A 155 25.57 -17.87 10.79
N ALA A 156 26.61 -18.00 11.63
CA ALA A 156 26.86 -17.11 12.76
C ALA A 156 26.95 -15.63 12.36
N LYS A 157 27.57 -15.32 11.22
CA LYS A 157 27.65 -13.94 10.70
C LYS A 157 26.28 -13.37 10.32
N ALA A 158 25.44 -14.16 9.65
CA ALA A 158 24.09 -13.75 9.29
C ALA A 158 23.21 -13.58 10.53
N ALA A 159 23.39 -14.46 11.52
CA ALA A 159 22.72 -14.38 12.80
C ALA A 159 23.12 -13.14 13.60
N GLU A 160 24.41 -12.80 13.66
CA GLU A 160 24.91 -11.63 14.38
C GLU A 160 24.26 -10.37 13.83
N TYR A 161 24.25 -10.22 12.50
CA TYR A 161 23.59 -9.09 11.87
C TYR A 161 22.08 -9.09 12.14
N PHE A 162 21.40 -10.22 11.96
CA PHE A 162 19.94 -10.29 12.14
C PHE A 162 19.50 -10.00 13.57
N PHE A 163 20.05 -10.70 14.56
CA PHE A 163 19.70 -10.49 15.97
C PHE A 163 20.19 -9.15 16.51
N GLY A 164 21.33 -8.64 16.02
CA GLY A 164 21.76 -7.27 16.28
C GLY A 164 20.76 -6.23 15.76
N LEU A 165 20.14 -6.45 14.60
CA LEU A 165 19.01 -5.62 14.14
C LEU A 165 17.79 -5.76 15.04
N MET A 166 17.38 -6.99 15.37
CA MET A 166 16.20 -7.21 16.21
C MET A 166 16.35 -6.55 17.58
N LYS A 167 17.55 -6.59 18.17
CA LYS A 167 17.86 -5.90 19.43
C LYS A 167 17.81 -4.38 19.28
N ARG A 168 18.34 -3.84 18.18
CA ARG A 168 18.37 -2.38 17.94
C ARG A 168 16.97 -1.77 17.78
N TYR A 169 16.01 -2.53 17.25
CA TYR A 169 14.62 -2.09 17.05
C TYR A 169 13.68 -2.61 18.14
N ASP A 170 14.22 -3.02 19.30
CA ASP A 170 13.45 -3.50 20.46
C ASP A 170 12.45 -4.63 20.12
N VAL A 171 12.75 -5.43 19.09
CA VAL A 171 12.00 -6.66 18.77
C VAL A 171 12.34 -7.74 19.79
N VAL A 172 13.61 -7.81 20.16
CA VAL A 172 14.14 -8.67 21.24
C VAL A 172 14.92 -7.81 22.23
N SER A 173 14.90 -8.14 23.52
CA SER A 173 15.69 -7.41 24.52
C SER A 173 17.16 -7.79 24.43
N ASP A 174 17.43 -9.09 24.37
CA ASP A 174 18.76 -9.63 24.16
C ASP A 174 18.71 -10.99 23.45
N TYR A 175 19.90 -11.51 23.14
CA TYR A 175 20.08 -12.83 22.59
C TYR A 175 21.39 -13.49 23.07
N GLU A 176 21.32 -14.78 23.35
CA GLU A 176 22.39 -15.59 23.93
C GLU A 176 22.79 -16.70 22.94
N PRO A 177 23.96 -16.59 22.28
CA PRO A 177 24.41 -17.59 21.33
C PRO A 177 25.19 -18.71 22.03
N SER A 178 24.93 -19.95 21.65
CA SER A 178 25.70 -21.12 22.08
C SER A 178 25.98 -22.07 20.92
N PHE A 179 27.03 -22.88 21.05
CA PHE A 179 27.36 -23.92 20.05
C PHE A 179 27.66 -25.25 20.70
N LEU A 180 27.37 -26.34 19.98
CA LEU A 180 27.58 -27.70 20.48
C LEU A 180 29.02 -28.16 20.22
N VAL A 181 29.71 -28.56 21.27
CA VAL A 181 31.02 -29.24 21.17
C VAL A 181 30.78 -30.73 20.93
N GLN A 182 31.01 -31.20 19.70
CA GLN A 182 30.73 -32.59 19.32
C GLN A 182 31.43 -33.66 20.17
N ARG A 183 32.61 -33.35 20.74
CA ARG A 183 33.36 -34.32 21.56
C ARG A 183 32.75 -34.53 22.94
N THR A 184 32.20 -33.49 23.55
CA THR A 184 31.63 -33.54 24.91
C THR A 184 30.10 -33.56 24.91
N SER A 185 29.48 -33.26 23.77
CA SER A 185 28.04 -33.04 23.63
C SER A 185 27.50 -31.92 24.53
N GLU A 186 28.36 -30.96 24.89
CA GLU A 186 28.01 -29.81 25.72
C GLU A 186 27.78 -28.57 24.86
N TRP A 187 26.79 -27.75 25.27
CA TRP A 187 26.55 -26.42 24.72
C TRP A 187 27.45 -25.42 25.44
N ILE A 188 28.21 -24.65 24.66
CA ILE A 188 29.06 -23.58 25.18
C ILE A 188 28.52 -22.25 24.68
N GLU A 189 28.14 -21.40 25.62
CA GLU A 189 27.75 -20.01 25.35
C GLU A 189 28.96 -19.18 24.92
N LYS A 190 28.80 -18.39 23.86
CA LYS A 190 29.84 -17.49 23.37
C LYS A 190 29.27 -16.42 22.44
N GLU A 191 29.90 -15.25 22.43
CA GLU A 191 29.58 -14.21 21.46
C GLU A 191 29.67 -14.73 20.00
N LEU A 192 28.76 -14.27 19.14
CA LEU A 192 28.71 -14.72 17.74
C LEU A 192 30.00 -14.42 16.98
N GLN A 193 30.73 -13.34 17.32
CA GLN A 193 32.02 -13.02 16.71
C GLN A 193 33.08 -14.08 16.96
N ASP A 194 33.03 -14.73 18.12
CA ASP A 194 33.95 -15.81 18.46
C ASP A 194 33.50 -17.16 17.89
N ILE A 195 32.19 -17.40 17.84
CA ILE A 195 31.63 -18.59 17.15
C ILE A 195 32.02 -18.57 15.66
N GLN A 196 32.02 -17.40 15.02
CA GLN A 196 32.45 -17.24 13.62
C GLN A 196 33.91 -17.65 13.37
N LYS A 197 34.78 -17.58 14.38
CA LYS A 197 36.21 -17.96 14.26
C LYS A 197 36.43 -19.47 14.36
N LEU A 198 35.40 -20.25 14.69
CA LEU A 198 35.50 -21.70 14.82
C LEU A 198 35.66 -22.36 13.45
N LYS A 199 36.59 -23.31 13.35
CA LYS A 199 36.80 -24.09 12.11
C LYS A 199 35.62 -25.01 11.78
N SER A 200 34.81 -25.38 12.78
CA SER A 200 33.75 -26.38 12.68
C SER A 200 32.43 -25.78 12.19
N HIS A 201 32.40 -25.32 10.94
CA HIS A 201 31.27 -24.62 10.32
C HIS A 201 29.94 -25.40 10.31
N SER A 202 29.99 -26.73 10.37
CA SER A 202 28.81 -27.60 10.42
C SER A 202 28.26 -27.85 11.83
N ASN A 203 28.95 -27.39 12.88
CA ASN A 203 28.50 -27.62 14.24
C ASN A 203 27.14 -26.93 14.48
N PRO A 204 26.24 -27.58 15.23
CA PRO A 204 25.02 -26.94 15.69
C PRO A 204 25.32 -25.67 16.50
N MET A 205 24.54 -24.64 16.24
CA MET A 205 24.52 -23.38 16.96
C MET A 205 23.07 -23.11 17.39
N ARG A 206 22.89 -22.60 18.59
CA ARG A 206 21.60 -22.15 19.12
C ARG A 206 21.70 -20.67 19.47
N ILE A 207 20.61 -19.95 19.30
CA ILE A 207 20.47 -18.56 19.74
C ILE A 207 19.19 -18.49 20.53
N GLU A 208 19.31 -18.29 21.83
CA GLU A 208 18.18 -18.03 22.74
C GLU A 208 17.92 -16.52 22.73
N PHE A 209 16.67 -16.08 22.81
CA PHE A 209 16.30 -14.67 22.71
C PHE A 209 14.98 -14.39 23.43
N ASP A 210 14.86 -13.19 23.98
CA ASP A 210 13.66 -12.75 24.69
C ASP A 210 12.85 -11.79 23.79
N LYS A 211 11.64 -12.17 23.38
CA LYS A 211 10.79 -11.30 22.55
C LYS A 211 10.16 -10.19 23.40
N LEU A 212 10.30 -8.94 22.97
CA LEU A 212 9.73 -7.78 23.67
C LEU A 212 8.33 -7.40 23.16
N HIS A 213 8.24 -7.02 21.88
CA HIS A 213 7.05 -6.39 21.32
C HIS A 213 6.59 -7.06 20.03
N SER A 214 5.27 -7.00 19.78
CA SER A 214 4.64 -7.51 18.56
C SER A 214 4.50 -6.45 17.46
N ASP A 215 4.94 -5.22 17.71
CA ASP A 215 4.68 -4.08 16.82
C ASP A 215 5.31 -4.27 15.44
N TYR A 216 6.46 -4.94 15.39
CA TYR A 216 7.16 -5.29 14.14
C TYR A 216 6.73 -6.63 13.53
N ASP A 217 5.77 -7.35 14.12
CA ASP A 217 5.38 -8.68 13.64
C ASP A 217 4.94 -8.64 12.17
N GLY A 218 4.14 -7.64 11.77
CA GLY A 218 3.73 -7.47 10.37
C GLY A 218 4.93 -7.29 9.43
N LEU A 219 5.88 -6.43 9.82
CA LEU A 219 7.10 -6.17 9.05
C LEU A 219 7.92 -7.45 8.86
N LEU A 220 8.12 -8.20 9.96
CA LEU A 220 8.88 -9.46 9.98
C LEU A 220 8.14 -10.62 9.30
N GLN A 221 6.81 -10.58 9.23
CA GLN A 221 6.02 -11.59 8.54
C GLN A 221 6.04 -11.41 7.02
N GLY A 222 6.26 -10.20 6.52
CA GLY A 222 6.44 -9.98 5.09
C GLY A 222 6.28 -8.53 4.62
N HIS A 223 5.73 -7.65 5.46
CA HIS A 223 5.46 -6.25 5.08
C HIS A 223 6.71 -5.38 4.96
N TRP A 224 7.90 -5.88 5.33
CA TRP A 224 9.16 -5.19 5.05
C TRP A 224 9.30 -4.80 3.58
N LEU A 225 8.86 -5.67 2.64
CA LEU A 225 8.96 -5.37 1.22
C LEU A 225 7.98 -4.26 0.83
N ASN A 226 6.80 -4.22 1.45
CA ASN A 226 5.80 -3.18 1.24
C ASN A 226 6.36 -1.83 1.70
N ALA A 227 6.94 -1.75 2.89
CA ALA A 227 7.57 -0.55 3.42
C ALA A 227 8.74 -0.08 2.54
N PHE A 228 9.62 -1.01 2.15
CA PHE A 228 10.76 -0.73 1.28
C PHE A 228 10.33 -0.17 -0.09
N VAL A 229 9.36 -0.81 -0.73
CA VAL A 229 8.86 -0.41 -2.05
C VAL A 229 8.09 0.90 -1.97
N TYR A 230 7.23 1.07 -0.96
CA TYR A 230 6.51 2.31 -0.73
C TYR A 230 7.46 3.49 -0.60
N GLN A 231 8.51 3.37 0.21
CA GLN A 231 9.49 4.44 0.38
C GLN A 231 10.14 4.82 -0.95
N ILE A 232 10.54 3.83 -1.77
CA ILE A 232 11.12 4.09 -3.10
C ILE A 232 10.14 4.85 -3.99
N ILE A 233 8.87 4.44 -4.03
CA ILE A 233 7.83 5.07 -4.85
C ILE A 233 7.56 6.49 -4.35
N SER A 234 7.28 6.65 -3.06
CA SER A 234 6.98 7.93 -2.40
C SER A 234 8.09 8.95 -2.60
N ASP A 235 9.33 8.59 -2.28
CA ASP A 235 10.51 9.45 -2.47
C ASP A 235 10.64 9.86 -3.93
N HIS A 236 10.38 8.94 -4.84
CA HIS A 236 10.59 9.18 -6.25
C HIS A 236 9.51 10.07 -6.87
N LEU A 237 8.25 9.85 -6.51
CA LEU A 237 7.14 10.70 -6.94
C LEU A 237 7.33 12.13 -6.43
N THR A 238 7.70 12.27 -5.15
CA THR A 238 7.98 13.57 -4.52
C THR A 238 9.14 14.31 -5.18
N ARG A 239 10.29 13.65 -5.41
CA ARG A 239 11.49 14.30 -6.00
C ARG A 239 11.32 14.77 -7.45
N ASN A 240 10.29 14.30 -8.14
CA ASN A 240 10.00 14.69 -9.52
C ASN A 240 8.74 15.56 -9.61
N ASP A 241 8.24 16.07 -8.49
CA ASP A 241 7.07 16.94 -8.41
C ASP A 241 5.81 16.34 -9.07
N PHE A 242 5.66 15.02 -9.01
CA PHE A 242 4.42 14.39 -9.46
C PHE A 242 3.31 14.72 -8.47
N ASN A 243 2.15 15.15 -8.98
CA ASN A 243 0.93 15.26 -8.17
C ASN A 243 0.41 13.84 -7.87
N HIS A 244 0.40 13.44 -6.60
CA HIS A 244 0.07 12.07 -6.22
C HIS A 244 -0.53 11.95 -4.83
N GLU A 245 -1.22 10.83 -4.59
CA GLU A 245 -1.59 10.29 -3.29
C GLU A 245 -1.29 8.79 -3.29
N ILE A 246 -0.77 8.24 -2.21
CA ILE A 246 -0.41 6.81 -2.11
C ILE A 246 -0.60 6.33 -0.66
N TYR A 247 -1.05 5.09 -0.52
CA TYR A 247 -1.38 4.46 0.76
C TYR A 247 -0.80 3.06 0.82
N THR A 248 -0.55 2.59 2.04
CA THR A 248 -0.01 1.25 2.32
C THR A 248 -0.99 0.41 3.10
N LEU A 249 -0.99 -0.90 2.83
CA LEU A 249 -1.74 -1.90 3.59
C LEU A 249 -3.19 -1.48 3.88
N VAL A 250 -3.91 -1.16 2.81
CA VAL A 250 -5.31 -0.76 2.88
C VAL A 250 -6.16 -2.03 2.99
N ASN A 251 -6.58 -2.37 4.21
CA ASN A 251 -7.44 -3.52 4.48
C ASN A 251 -8.89 -3.19 4.13
N TYR A 252 -9.57 -4.11 3.44
CA TYR A 252 -10.91 -3.87 2.93
C TYR A 252 -11.84 -5.07 3.07
N ARG A 253 -13.12 -4.78 2.92
CA ARG A 253 -14.22 -5.74 2.72
C ARG A 253 -15.03 -5.31 1.51
N ALA A 254 -15.37 -6.26 0.65
CA ALA A 254 -16.14 -6.00 -0.55
C ALA A 254 -17.29 -7.02 -0.68
N PRO A 255 -18.38 -6.69 -1.39
CA PRO A 255 -19.35 -7.67 -1.84
C PRO A 255 -18.66 -8.73 -2.72
N SER A 256 -19.02 -10.00 -2.52
CA SER A 256 -18.44 -11.13 -3.29
C SER A 256 -18.68 -11.03 -4.80
N GLU A 257 -19.68 -10.25 -5.22
CA GLU A 257 -20.04 -10.01 -6.62
C GLU A 257 -19.10 -9.01 -7.30
N ILE A 258 -18.42 -8.16 -6.52
CA ILE A 258 -17.52 -7.11 -7.02
C ILE A 258 -16.07 -7.59 -6.94
N PHE A 259 -15.71 -8.21 -5.81
CA PHE A 259 -14.34 -8.61 -5.54
C PHE A 259 -14.22 -9.71 -4.48
N ARG A 260 -12.99 -10.16 -4.16
CA ARG A 260 -12.76 -11.01 -2.98
C ARG A 260 -13.39 -10.34 -1.76
N SER A 261 -14.16 -11.10 -0.98
CA SER A 261 -15.00 -10.53 0.07
C SER A 261 -14.22 -9.76 1.14
N LYS A 262 -12.94 -10.11 1.34
CA LYS A 262 -11.98 -9.42 2.21
C LYS A 262 -10.58 -9.56 1.64
N GLY A 263 -9.73 -8.57 1.90
CA GLY A 263 -8.31 -8.60 1.58
C GLY A 263 -7.65 -7.27 1.88
N ASP A 264 -6.49 -7.07 1.30
CA ASP A 264 -5.64 -5.90 1.49
C ASP A 264 -5.08 -5.38 0.16
N PHE A 265 -4.73 -4.10 0.10
CA PHE A 265 -3.89 -3.53 -0.97
C PHE A 265 -2.53 -3.18 -0.38
N ASP A 266 -1.45 -3.79 -0.90
CA ASP A 266 -0.11 -3.56 -0.37
C ASP A 266 0.28 -2.08 -0.51
N ILE A 267 0.15 -1.54 -1.73
CA ILE A 267 0.25 -0.10 -2.02
C ILE A 267 -0.79 0.26 -3.08
N ILE A 268 -1.55 1.33 -2.84
CA ILE A 268 -2.53 1.85 -3.80
C ILE A 268 -2.59 3.37 -3.77
N GLY A 269 -2.82 3.98 -4.91
CA GLY A 269 -2.92 5.44 -4.99
C GLY A 269 -3.17 5.95 -6.39
N MET A 270 -3.13 7.26 -6.53
CA MET A 270 -3.30 7.96 -7.79
C MET A 270 -2.09 8.86 -8.04
N VAL A 271 -1.54 8.78 -9.26
CA VAL A 271 -0.45 9.65 -9.74
C VAL A 271 -0.96 10.38 -10.99
N GLY A 272 -1.16 11.69 -10.87
CA GLY A 272 -1.85 12.48 -11.88
C GLY A 272 -3.27 11.98 -12.10
N ARG A 273 -3.50 11.32 -13.24
CA ARG A 273 -4.78 10.69 -13.60
C ARG A 273 -4.69 9.16 -13.72
N LYS A 274 -3.65 8.56 -13.15
CA LYS A 274 -3.42 7.13 -13.26
C LYS A 274 -3.49 6.48 -11.90
N ILE A 275 -4.24 5.39 -11.79
CA ILE A 275 -4.23 4.56 -10.59
C ILE A 275 -2.98 3.70 -10.61
N LEU A 276 -2.20 3.79 -9.53
CA LEU A 276 -1.07 2.93 -9.25
C LEU A 276 -1.49 1.88 -8.22
N MET A 277 -1.40 0.62 -8.61
CA MET A 277 -1.55 -0.52 -7.71
C MET A 277 -0.23 -1.27 -7.67
N VAL A 278 0.23 -1.61 -6.48
CA VAL A 278 1.42 -2.43 -6.30
C VAL A 278 1.08 -3.58 -5.37
N GLU A 279 1.45 -4.78 -5.80
CA GLU A 279 1.46 -5.99 -4.99
C GLU A 279 2.92 -6.35 -4.69
N CYS A 280 3.23 -6.63 -3.43
CA CYS A 280 4.56 -6.95 -2.95
C CYS A 280 4.62 -8.41 -2.51
N ARG A 281 5.53 -9.19 -3.10
CA ARG A 281 5.72 -10.62 -2.79
C ARG A 281 7.11 -10.87 -2.25
N SER A 282 7.20 -10.86 -0.92
CA SER A 282 8.43 -11.15 -0.17
C SER A 282 8.72 -12.64 -0.02
N GLY A 283 7.77 -13.52 -0.38
CA GLY A 283 7.91 -14.98 -0.39
C GLY A 283 8.11 -15.59 -1.78
N VAL A 284 8.13 -16.93 -1.83
CA VAL A 284 8.15 -17.70 -3.09
C VAL A 284 6.74 -17.73 -3.67
N LEU A 285 6.60 -17.36 -4.94
CA LEU A 285 5.40 -17.54 -5.75
C LEU A 285 5.31 -18.99 -6.24
N ARG A 286 4.18 -19.64 -5.95
CA ARG A 286 3.98 -21.06 -6.27
C ARG A 286 2.70 -21.28 -7.06
N ASP A 287 2.80 -22.13 -8.09
CA ASP A 287 1.65 -22.54 -8.90
C ASP A 287 0.65 -23.38 -8.09
N ASN A 288 1.14 -24.24 -7.19
CA ASN A 288 0.28 -25.13 -6.40
C ASN A 288 -0.62 -24.38 -5.40
N ASN A 289 -0.25 -23.18 -4.99
CA ASN A 289 -1.05 -22.29 -4.16
C ASN A 289 -1.88 -21.29 -4.98
N ARG A 290 -1.87 -21.42 -6.31
CA ARG A 290 -2.52 -20.51 -7.26
C ARG A 290 -2.09 -19.06 -7.07
N ASP A 291 -0.85 -18.79 -6.65
CA ASP A 291 -0.40 -17.41 -6.35
C ASP A 291 -0.53 -16.48 -7.56
N PHE A 292 -0.12 -16.97 -8.74
CA PHE A 292 -0.22 -16.25 -10.01
C PHE A 292 -1.67 -15.94 -10.40
N ASP A 293 -2.56 -16.93 -10.31
CA ASP A 293 -3.99 -16.75 -10.57
C ASP A 293 -4.62 -15.77 -9.58
N ASN A 294 -4.29 -15.92 -8.29
CA ASN A 294 -4.81 -15.08 -7.22
C ASN A 294 -4.46 -13.60 -7.46
N ILE A 295 -3.21 -13.32 -7.86
CA ILE A 295 -2.77 -11.97 -8.20
C ILE A 295 -3.51 -11.47 -9.44
N THR A 296 -3.64 -12.30 -10.48
CA THR A 296 -4.32 -11.93 -11.73
C THR A 296 -5.82 -11.64 -11.51
N GLU A 297 -6.52 -12.47 -10.73
CA GLU A 297 -7.90 -12.27 -10.30
C GLU A 297 -8.04 -10.97 -9.50
N LYS A 298 -7.11 -10.72 -8.56
CA LYS A 298 -7.06 -9.48 -7.77
C LYS A 298 -6.93 -8.24 -8.67
N THR A 299 -6.01 -8.26 -9.63
CA THR A 299 -5.81 -7.14 -10.57
C THR A 299 -7.04 -6.90 -11.44
N ARG A 300 -7.65 -7.96 -12.01
CA ARG A 300 -8.84 -7.83 -12.87
C ARG A 300 -10.04 -7.28 -12.10
N GLY A 301 -10.27 -7.77 -10.89
CA GLY A 301 -11.38 -7.29 -10.06
C GLY A 301 -11.19 -5.84 -9.64
N LEU A 302 -9.97 -5.43 -9.28
CA LEU A 302 -9.67 -4.02 -8.98
C LEU A 302 -9.86 -3.11 -10.19
N LYS A 303 -9.43 -3.54 -11.37
CA LYS A 303 -9.69 -2.80 -12.59
C LYS A 303 -11.20 -2.60 -12.80
N SER A 304 -11.99 -3.66 -12.64
CA SER A 304 -13.45 -3.59 -12.74
C SER A 304 -14.07 -2.62 -11.73
N VAL A 305 -13.59 -2.61 -10.50
CA VAL A 305 -14.02 -1.68 -9.43
C VAL A 305 -13.88 -0.23 -9.89
N PHE A 306 -12.70 0.15 -10.37
CA PHE A 306 -12.49 1.53 -10.83
C PHE A 306 -13.24 1.83 -12.15
N ASP A 307 -13.33 0.88 -13.08
CA ASP A 307 -14.10 1.04 -14.33
C ASP A 307 -15.60 1.26 -14.05
N MET A 308 -16.16 0.58 -13.04
CA MET A 308 -17.58 0.71 -12.64
C MET A 308 -17.92 2.08 -12.04
N THR A 309 -16.95 2.75 -11.41
CA THR A 309 -17.16 4.08 -10.81
C THR A 309 -17.33 5.21 -11.84
N ARG A 310 -17.35 4.88 -13.15
CA ARG A 310 -17.59 5.80 -14.28
C ARG A 310 -16.65 6.99 -14.36
N ALA A 311 -15.53 6.95 -13.67
CA ALA A 311 -14.46 7.89 -13.91
C ALA A 311 -13.75 7.48 -15.21
N ASN A 312 -14.22 8.00 -16.35
CA ASN A 312 -13.60 7.86 -17.67
C ASN A 312 -12.16 8.44 -17.76
N PHE A 313 -11.52 8.68 -16.62
CA PHE A 313 -10.31 9.47 -16.46
C PHE A 313 -9.12 8.66 -15.97
N TYR A 314 -9.31 7.40 -15.59
CA TYR A 314 -8.25 6.60 -14.98
C TYR A 314 -7.65 5.59 -15.96
N ASP A 315 -6.36 5.78 -16.24
CA ASP A 315 -5.51 4.68 -16.70
C ASP A 315 -5.01 3.90 -15.47
N TYR A 316 -4.72 2.62 -15.63
CA TYR A 316 -4.36 1.73 -14.52
C TYR A 316 -2.99 1.13 -14.76
N THR A 317 -2.17 1.11 -13.72
CA THR A 317 -0.95 0.32 -13.73
C THR A 317 -0.91 -0.59 -12.52
N PHE A 318 -0.63 -1.87 -12.77
CA PHE A 318 -0.42 -2.86 -11.74
C PHE A 318 1.03 -3.33 -11.75
N LEU A 319 1.75 -3.08 -10.66
CA LEU A 319 3.11 -3.55 -10.45
C LEU A 319 3.08 -4.76 -9.51
N LEU A 320 3.76 -5.84 -9.91
CA LEU A 320 4.10 -6.92 -8.99
C LEU A 320 5.57 -6.77 -8.62
N VAL A 321 5.86 -6.32 -7.40
CA VAL A 321 7.24 -6.29 -6.89
C VAL A 321 7.54 -7.58 -6.17
N TYR A 322 8.50 -8.36 -6.68
CA TYR A 322 8.85 -9.67 -6.13
C TYR A 322 10.32 -9.76 -5.77
N ASN A 323 10.66 -10.57 -4.77
CA ASN A 323 12.06 -10.78 -4.41
C ASN A 323 12.75 -11.77 -5.38
N PRO A 324 13.78 -11.34 -6.16
CA PRO A 324 14.44 -12.19 -7.14
C PRO A 324 15.35 -13.27 -6.53
N PHE A 325 15.67 -13.18 -5.24
CA PHE A 325 16.39 -14.25 -4.53
C PHE A 325 15.52 -15.51 -4.37
N LEU A 326 14.20 -15.33 -4.19
CA LEU A 326 13.25 -16.41 -3.96
C LEU A 326 12.50 -16.83 -5.23
N ASN A 327 12.46 -15.97 -6.24
CA ASN A 327 11.67 -16.15 -7.44
C ASN A 327 12.53 -15.98 -8.69
N ARG A 328 12.44 -16.93 -9.62
CA ARG A 328 13.16 -16.86 -10.89
C ARG A 328 12.53 -15.78 -11.78
N PRO A 329 13.27 -14.73 -12.18
CA PRO A 329 12.69 -13.61 -12.92
C PRO A 329 11.97 -14.00 -14.23
N TRP A 330 12.58 -14.89 -15.02
CA TRP A 330 12.00 -15.34 -16.29
C TRP A 330 10.64 -16.02 -16.09
N ASN A 331 10.52 -16.89 -15.09
CA ASN A 331 9.27 -17.59 -14.78
C ASN A 331 8.18 -16.62 -14.33
N VAL A 332 8.52 -15.63 -13.51
CA VAL A 332 7.55 -14.60 -13.10
C VAL A 332 7.09 -13.78 -14.31
N SER A 333 8.02 -13.36 -15.17
CA SER A 333 7.69 -12.61 -16.38
C SER A 333 6.79 -13.39 -17.35
N GLU A 334 7.10 -14.66 -17.63
CA GLU A 334 6.29 -15.53 -18.50
C GLU A 334 4.87 -15.72 -17.94
N ARG A 335 4.74 -15.94 -16.63
CA ARG A 335 3.43 -16.15 -15.98
C ARG A 335 2.51 -14.94 -16.03
N PHE A 336 3.06 -13.73 -16.12
CA PHE A 336 2.28 -12.49 -16.21
C PHE A 336 2.23 -11.89 -17.61
N GLU A 337 2.76 -12.59 -18.61
CA GLU A 337 2.67 -12.16 -20.00
C GLU A 337 1.19 -11.98 -20.40
N ASN A 338 0.88 -10.85 -21.05
CA ASN A 338 -0.48 -10.49 -21.48
C ASN A 338 -1.54 -10.32 -20.37
N THR A 339 -1.15 -10.26 -19.09
CA THR A 339 -2.11 -10.01 -17.99
C THR A 339 -2.31 -8.51 -17.70
N GLY A 340 -1.43 -7.65 -18.21
CA GLY A 340 -1.36 -6.23 -17.85
C GLY A 340 -0.65 -5.94 -16.52
N ILE A 341 -0.14 -6.99 -15.85
CA ILE A 341 0.68 -6.89 -14.65
C ILE A 341 2.14 -6.72 -15.07
N ILE A 342 2.83 -5.73 -14.51
CA ILE A 342 4.24 -5.49 -14.77
C ILE A 342 5.04 -6.08 -13.60
N PRO A 343 5.74 -7.22 -13.77
CA PRO A 343 6.60 -7.76 -12.74
C PRO A 343 7.91 -6.98 -12.65
N VAL A 344 8.25 -6.53 -11.46
CA VAL A 344 9.38 -5.62 -11.20
C VAL A 344 10.22 -6.16 -10.03
N LYS A 345 11.54 -6.03 -10.14
CA LYS A 345 12.46 -6.30 -9.03
C LYS A 345 12.60 -5.04 -8.17
N PRO A 346 12.91 -5.15 -6.87
CA PRO A 346 12.97 -3.98 -5.98
C PRO A 346 13.92 -2.86 -6.46
N ASP A 347 15.05 -3.22 -7.07
CA ASP A 347 16.05 -2.30 -7.64
C ASP A 347 15.57 -1.58 -8.90
N ALA A 348 14.61 -2.16 -9.63
CA ALA A 348 14.06 -1.60 -10.86
C ALA A 348 12.83 -0.70 -10.63
N VAL A 349 12.20 -0.74 -9.44
CA VAL A 349 10.98 0.00 -9.11
C VAL A 349 11.09 1.48 -9.48
N ARG A 350 12.19 2.12 -9.10
CA ARG A 350 12.42 3.55 -9.38
C ARG A 350 12.33 3.87 -10.86
N LYS A 351 13.03 3.10 -11.70
CA LYS A 351 13.04 3.33 -13.15
C LYS A 351 11.66 3.07 -13.75
N THR A 352 11.00 1.99 -13.33
CA THR A 352 9.66 1.65 -13.81
C THR A 352 8.64 2.75 -13.52
N VAL A 353 8.65 3.32 -12.31
CA VAL A 353 7.76 4.43 -11.94
C VAL A 353 7.96 5.66 -12.85
N ILE A 354 9.21 6.01 -13.19
CA ILE A 354 9.50 7.11 -14.14
C ILE A 354 8.85 6.84 -15.49
N ASP A 355 9.13 5.66 -16.05
CA ASP A 355 8.75 5.31 -17.41
C ASP A 355 7.21 5.28 -17.59
N LEU A 356 6.48 5.06 -16.50
CA LEU A 356 5.02 5.03 -16.47
C LEU A 356 4.36 6.41 -16.42
N PHE A 357 4.97 7.38 -15.72
CA PHE A 357 4.34 8.66 -15.40
C PHE A 357 4.97 9.88 -16.08
N ARG A 358 6.16 9.78 -16.68
CA ARG A 358 6.77 10.89 -17.45
C ARG A 358 6.21 11.09 -18.87
N LYS A 359 5.25 10.27 -19.31
CA LYS A 359 4.71 10.31 -20.69
C LYS A 359 3.60 11.33 -20.87
#